data_AF-J0N312-F1
#
_entry.id   AF-J0N312-F1
#
_cell.length_a   1.000
_cell.length_b   1.000
_cell.length_c   1.000
_cell.angle_alpha   90.00
_cell.angle_beta   90.00
_cell.angle_gamma   90.00
#
_symmetry.space_group_name_H-M   'P 1'
#
loop_
_entity.id
_entity.type
_entity.pdbx_description
1 polymer ?
#
loop_
_entity_poly.entity_id
_entity_poly.type
_entity_poly.pdbx_seq_one_letter_code
_entity_poly.pdbx_strand_id
1 'polypeptide(L)'
;AVEMEFSLLKKAMDEGDGAGVDSHAATLTNAIREDANTLDGYTGQAASAASQTTPWLSAFVPALLVILREGMEAILVVAAVLAYLGKSGHKDKARVVWSGVAIALGLSALLAFLFNYFTSLAGANQELLEGVAALFAVAMLIWVSNWMIHKSSDKAWEKYIRDQTDASLTKGSLLGLAFISFLAVLREGAETILFYVPIVSSAGDRTGYVWAGLVVGLVILVVVYLLIQFAALRIPLRPFFTITSLLLALMAFTFTGSGIKELQEADVLSLTYVNGFPTVDLLGIYPRVENLVAQALVLIIIVGLYVFGKRSLARASGEAESAPDAKAD
;
A
#
# COMPACT_ATOMS: atom_id res chain seq x y z
N ALA A 1 -24.39 -9.81 6.94
CA ALA A 1 -25.50 -10.77 6.73
C ALA A 1 -26.31 -10.39 5.51
N VAL A 2 -26.81 -9.15 5.42
CA VAL A 2 -27.56 -8.63 4.26
C VAL A 2 -26.84 -8.82 2.93
N GLU A 3 -25.57 -8.41 2.83
CA GLU A 3 -24.78 -8.54 1.58
C GLU A 3 -24.63 -10.01 1.12
N MET A 4 -24.51 -10.94 2.07
CA MET A 4 -24.42 -12.38 1.78
C MET A 4 -25.72 -12.92 1.20
N GLU A 5 -26.85 -12.60 1.84
CA GLU A 5 -28.18 -13.04 1.38
C GLU A 5 -28.56 -12.41 0.04
N PHE A 6 -28.12 -11.18 -0.22
CA PHE A 6 -28.36 -10.51 -1.50
C PHE A 6 -27.63 -11.21 -2.65
N SER A 7 -26.35 -11.56 -2.47
CA SER A 7 -25.60 -12.31 -3.48
C SER A 7 -26.09 -13.74 -3.66
N LEU A 8 -26.51 -14.43 -2.58
CA LEU A 8 -27.10 -15.77 -2.66
C LEU A 8 -28.45 -15.75 -3.39
N LEU A 9 -29.28 -14.74 -3.13
CA LEU A 9 -30.53 -14.50 -3.85
C LEU A 9 -30.28 -14.29 -5.33
N LYS A 10 -29.33 -13.42 -5.69
CA LYS A 10 -28.94 -13.16 -7.09
C LYS A 10 -28.50 -14.45 -7.78
N LYS A 11 -27.65 -15.23 -7.13
CA LYS A 11 -27.20 -16.53 -7.66
C LYS A 11 -28.36 -17.51 -7.87
N ALA A 12 -29.29 -17.61 -6.93
CA ALA A 12 -30.47 -18.48 -7.07
C ALA A 12 -31.38 -18.01 -8.23
N MET A 13 -31.47 -16.70 -8.49
CA MET A 13 -32.18 -16.17 -9.65
C MET A 13 -31.50 -16.54 -10.97
N ASP A 14 -30.17 -16.43 -11.04
CA ASP A 14 -29.39 -16.78 -12.24
C ASP A 14 -29.40 -18.28 -12.54
N GLU A 15 -29.44 -19.13 -11.51
CA GLU A 15 -29.51 -20.59 -11.61
C GLU A 15 -30.94 -21.13 -11.81
N GLY A 16 -31.96 -20.27 -11.73
CA GLY A 16 -33.37 -20.66 -11.87
C GLY A 16 -33.93 -21.47 -10.71
N ASP A 17 -33.27 -21.43 -9.53
CA ASP A 17 -33.70 -22.13 -8.32
C ASP A 17 -34.75 -21.31 -7.56
N GLY A 18 -36.03 -21.50 -7.93
CA GLY A 18 -37.14 -20.77 -7.30
C GLY A 18 -37.26 -20.99 -5.78
N ALA A 19 -36.87 -22.17 -5.26
CA ALA A 19 -36.92 -22.44 -3.83
C ALA A 19 -35.80 -21.71 -3.07
N GLY A 20 -34.61 -21.64 -3.67
CA GLY A 20 -33.51 -20.82 -3.18
C GLY A 20 -33.85 -19.33 -3.19
N VAL A 21 -34.50 -18.83 -4.24
CA VAL A 21 -34.94 -17.43 -4.36
C VAL A 21 -35.89 -17.05 -3.22
N ASP A 22 -36.92 -17.85 -2.96
CA ASP A 22 -37.89 -17.54 -1.90
C ASP A 22 -37.24 -17.56 -0.50
N SER A 23 -36.35 -18.52 -0.26
CA SER A 23 -35.62 -18.65 1.02
C SER A 23 -34.67 -17.48 1.28
N HIS A 24 -33.85 -17.12 0.30
CA HIS A 24 -32.89 -16.03 0.43
C HIS A 24 -33.60 -14.67 0.46
N ALA A 25 -34.69 -14.48 -0.30
CA ALA A 25 -35.49 -13.25 -0.25
C ALA A 25 -36.15 -13.04 1.14
N ALA A 26 -36.66 -14.11 1.75
CA ALA A 26 -37.24 -14.04 3.10
C ALA A 26 -36.18 -13.70 4.16
N THR A 27 -35.00 -14.33 4.06
CA THR A 27 -33.89 -14.12 5.00
C THR A 27 -33.30 -12.72 4.85
N LEU A 28 -33.10 -12.26 3.60
CA LEU A 28 -32.68 -10.90 3.27
C LEU A 28 -33.65 -9.85 3.83
N THR A 29 -34.97 -10.06 3.66
CA THR A 29 -35.99 -9.14 4.17
C THR A 29 -35.92 -9.01 5.70
N ASN A 30 -35.71 -10.12 6.40
CA ASN A 30 -35.57 -10.11 7.85
C ASN A 30 -34.27 -9.41 8.29
N ALA A 31 -33.16 -9.67 7.61
CA ALA A 31 -31.88 -9.04 7.90
C ALA A 31 -31.91 -7.52 7.66
N ILE A 32 -32.52 -7.07 6.56
CA ILE A 32 -32.72 -5.63 6.29
C ILE A 32 -33.61 -4.98 7.35
N ARG A 33 -34.65 -5.68 7.81
CA ARG A 33 -35.54 -5.17 8.86
C ARG A 33 -34.82 -5.06 10.21
N GLU A 34 -33.95 -6.01 10.54
CA GLU A 34 -33.12 -5.99 11.74
C GLU A 34 -32.08 -4.87 11.69
N ASP A 35 -31.42 -4.67 10.54
CA ASP A 35 -30.49 -3.56 10.32
C ASP A 35 -31.20 -2.19 10.37
N ALA A 36 -32.41 -2.08 9.79
CA ALA A 36 -33.22 -0.87 9.89
C ALA A 36 -33.63 -0.58 11.35
N ASN A 37 -34.05 -1.61 12.11
CA ASN A 37 -34.41 -1.45 13.51
C ASN A 37 -33.21 -1.05 14.39
N THR A 38 -32.01 -1.54 14.10
CA THR A 38 -30.80 -1.15 14.82
C THR A 38 -30.36 0.28 14.48
N LEU A 39 -30.48 0.70 13.22
CA LEU A 39 -30.26 2.09 12.79
C LEU A 39 -31.27 3.07 13.41
N ASP A 40 -32.53 2.65 13.57
CA ASP A 40 -33.60 3.44 14.21
C ASP A 40 -33.52 3.45 15.75
N GLY A 41 -32.47 2.85 16.34
CA GLY A 41 -32.22 2.88 17.79
C GLY A 41 -33.07 1.89 18.60
N TYR A 42 -33.79 0.98 17.97
CA TYR A 42 -34.47 -0.14 18.64
C TYR A 42 -33.45 -1.24 18.99
N THR A 43 -32.63 -1.00 20.01
CA THR A 43 -31.69 -2.02 20.49
C THR A 43 -32.35 -2.93 21.53
N GLY A 44 -32.90 -4.04 21.03
CA GLY A 44 -32.85 -5.29 21.77
C GLY A 44 -31.38 -5.67 21.96
N GLN A 45 -31.01 -5.92 23.21
CA GLN A 45 -29.65 -6.07 23.69
C GLN A 45 -28.99 -7.35 23.14
N ALA A 46 -28.43 -7.30 21.94
CA ALA A 46 -27.56 -8.36 21.41
C ALA A 46 -26.73 -7.84 20.21
N ALA A 47 -25.98 -6.74 20.39
CA ALA A 47 -24.85 -6.45 19.51
C ALA A 47 -23.82 -7.56 19.72
N SER A 48 -23.87 -8.56 18.84
CA SER A 48 -23.00 -9.72 18.81
C SER A 48 -21.54 -9.28 18.78
N ALA A 49 -20.75 -9.91 19.65
CA ALA A 49 -19.32 -9.72 19.81
C ALA A 49 -18.53 -10.26 18.60
N ALA A 50 -18.85 -9.81 17.39
CA ALA A 50 -17.99 -9.96 16.23
C ALA A 50 -16.79 -9.01 16.44
N SER A 51 -15.70 -9.56 16.97
CA SER A 51 -14.34 -9.01 17.02
C SER A 51 -14.26 -7.53 16.63
N GLN A 52 -14.54 -6.63 17.59
CA GLN A 52 -14.35 -5.19 17.42
C GLN A 52 -12.84 -4.91 17.28
N THR A 53 -12.30 -5.07 16.08
CA THR A 53 -11.07 -4.37 15.72
C THR A 53 -11.38 -2.89 15.85
N THR A 54 -10.61 -2.17 16.68
CA THR A 54 -10.94 -0.78 17.00
C THR A 54 -11.04 0.01 15.69
N PRO A 55 -12.19 0.64 15.35
CA PRO A 55 -12.45 1.17 14.00
C PRO A 55 -11.39 2.14 13.47
N TRP A 56 -10.64 2.79 14.36
CA TRP A 56 -9.52 3.65 13.99
C TRP A 56 -8.30 2.85 13.49
N LEU A 57 -7.98 1.69 14.08
CA LEU A 57 -6.80 0.89 13.70
C LEU A 57 -6.85 0.42 12.25
N SER A 58 -8.03 0.07 11.73
CA SER A 58 -8.20 -0.49 10.39
C SER A 58 -7.96 0.49 9.26
N ALA A 59 -8.10 1.79 9.51
CA ALA A 59 -7.96 2.84 8.51
C ALA A 59 -6.76 3.76 8.78
N PHE A 60 -6.55 4.12 10.05
CA PHE A 60 -5.48 5.03 10.48
C PHE A 60 -4.09 4.41 10.31
N VAL A 61 -3.89 3.19 10.82
CA VAL A 61 -2.56 2.57 10.85
C VAL A 61 -2.05 2.27 9.44
N PRO A 62 -2.84 1.67 8.52
CA PRO A 62 -2.42 1.51 7.14
C PRO A 62 -2.06 2.83 6.47
N ALA A 63 -2.92 3.85 6.58
CA ALA A 63 -2.69 5.16 5.99
C ALA A 63 -1.40 5.79 6.53
N LEU A 64 -1.24 5.82 7.85
CA LEU A 64 -0.06 6.35 8.53
C LEU A 64 1.21 5.65 8.06
N LEU A 65 1.22 4.32 8.02
CA LEU A 65 2.43 3.58 7.68
C LEU A 65 2.80 3.71 6.20
N VAL A 66 1.82 3.75 5.30
CA VAL A 66 2.07 4.00 3.86
C VAL A 66 2.73 5.35 3.67
N ILE A 67 2.16 6.44 4.20
CA ILE A 67 2.75 7.77 4.01
C ILE A 67 4.14 7.87 4.65
N LEU A 68 4.34 7.26 5.83
CA LEU A 68 5.65 7.21 6.48
C LEU A 68 6.69 6.50 5.60
N ARG A 69 6.31 5.41 4.93
CA ARG A 69 7.20 4.67 4.04
C ARG A 69 7.59 5.51 2.82
N GLU A 70 6.61 5.88 2.00
CA GLU A 70 6.89 6.57 0.73
C GLU A 70 7.53 7.95 0.99
N GLY A 71 7.09 8.63 2.04
CA GLY A 71 7.67 9.90 2.46
C GLY A 71 9.11 9.77 2.97
N MET A 72 9.46 8.69 3.68
CA MET A 72 10.85 8.43 4.09
C MET A 72 11.75 8.20 2.87
N GLU A 73 11.30 7.41 1.89
CA GLU A 73 12.07 7.17 0.66
C GLU A 73 12.28 8.47 -0.13
N ALA A 74 11.23 9.29 -0.28
CA ALA A 74 11.32 10.62 -0.87
C ALA A 74 12.32 11.53 -0.11
N ILE A 75 12.24 11.56 1.22
CA ILE A 75 13.17 12.33 2.07
C ILE A 75 14.61 11.86 1.89
N LEU A 76 14.86 10.55 1.82
CA LEU A 76 16.21 10.00 1.68
C LEU A 76 16.83 10.38 0.34
N VAL A 77 16.05 10.34 -0.76
CA VAL A 77 16.55 10.77 -2.09
C VAL A 77 16.83 12.27 -2.10
N VAL A 78 15.90 13.10 -1.60
CA VAL A 78 16.09 14.56 -1.54
C VAL A 78 17.27 14.91 -0.63
N ALA A 79 17.40 14.28 0.53
CA ALA A 79 18.51 14.48 1.45
C ALA A 79 19.85 14.08 0.82
N ALA A 80 19.91 13.00 0.04
CA ALA A 80 21.12 12.61 -0.69
C ALA A 80 21.53 13.68 -1.71
N VAL A 81 20.57 14.21 -2.48
CA VAL A 81 20.82 15.30 -3.45
C VAL A 81 21.25 16.60 -2.74
N LEU A 82 20.61 16.96 -1.64
CA LEU A 82 20.98 18.13 -0.84
C LEU A 82 22.35 17.97 -0.18
N ALA A 83 22.69 16.78 0.31
CA ALA A 83 24.01 16.47 0.87
C ALA A 83 25.10 16.57 -0.20
N TYR A 84 24.83 16.10 -1.42
CA TYR A 84 25.71 16.26 -2.57
C TYR A 84 25.96 17.75 -2.88
N LEU A 85 24.90 18.56 -2.98
CA LEU A 85 25.03 20.02 -3.19
C LEU A 85 25.83 20.70 -2.07
N GLY A 86 25.64 20.26 -0.83
CA GLY A 86 26.36 20.73 0.33
C GLY A 86 27.86 20.44 0.29
N LYS A 87 28.24 19.24 -0.17
CA LYS A 87 29.63 18.80 -0.31
C LYS A 87 30.32 19.45 -1.51
N SER A 88 29.58 19.71 -2.58
CA SER A 88 30.06 20.36 -3.80
C SER A 88 30.17 21.88 -3.68
N GLY A 89 29.95 22.47 -2.50
CA GLY A 89 30.09 23.92 -2.26
C GLY A 89 28.96 24.79 -2.83
N HIS A 90 27.92 24.20 -3.42
CA HIS A 90 26.81 24.89 -4.09
C HIS A 90 25.54 24.92 -3.22
N LYS A 91 25.68 25.17 -1.91
CA LYS A 91 24.56 25.22 -0.96
C LYS A 91 23.50 26.27 -1.35
N ASP A 92 23.91 27.33 -2.03
CA ASP A 92 23.06 28.38 -2.58
C ASP A 92 22.04 27.87 -3.62
N LYS A 93 22.30 26.70 -4.23
CA LYS A 93 21.45 26.09 -5.26
C LYS A 93 20.41 25.11 -4.72
N ALA A 94 20.35 24.89 -3.41
CA ALA A 94 19.33 24.04 -2.77
C ALA A 94 17.90 24.47 -3.13
N ARG A 95 17.66 25.77 -3.38
CA ARG A 95 16.35 26.29 -3.81
C ARG A 95 15.84 25.66 -5.11
N VAL A 96 16.73 25.28 -6.03
CA VAL A 96 16.37 24.66 -7.31
C VAL A 96 15.86 23.23 -7.09
N VAL A 97 16.49 22.50 -6.16
CA VAL A 97 16.00 21.17 -5.75
C VAL A 97 14.63 21.29 -5.09
N TRP A 98 14.45 22.24 -4.17
CA TRP A 98 13.16 22.50 -3.53
C TRP A 98 12.07 22.89 -4.52
N SER A 99 12.38 23.61 -5.60
CA SER A 99 11.39 23.86 -6.67
C SER A 99 10.97 22.57 -7.37
N GLY A 100 11.90 21.64 -7.64
CA GLY A 100 11.57 20.33 -8.19
C GLY A 100 10.66 19.52 -7.25
N VAL A 101 10.97 19.51 -5.95
CA VAL A 101 10.14 18.85 -4.93
C VAL A 101 8.75 19.49 -4.85
N ALA A 102 8.64 20.81 -4.83
CA ALA A 102 7.36 21.51 -4.75
C ALA A 102 6.48 21.25 -5.97
N ILE A 103 7.06 21.24 -7.17
CA ILE A 103 6.33 20.89 -8.41
C ILE A 103 5.89 19.42 -8.36
N ALA A 104 6.75 18.50 -7.91
CA ALA A 104 6.40 17.09 -7.78
C ALA A 104 5.22 16.88 -6.82
N LEU A 105 5.27 17.48 -5.62
CA LEU A 105 4.17 17.41 -4.65
C LEU A 105 2.87 17.99 -5.22
N GLY A 106 2.94 19.12 -5.93
CA GLY A 106 1.79 19.72 -6.61
C GLY A 106 1.20 18.80 -7.67
N LEU A 107 2.03 18.17 -8.49
CA LEU A 107 1.59 17.20 -9.50
C LEU A 107 1.05 15.91 -8.86
N SER A 108 1.63 15.42 -7.77
CA SER A 108 1.10 14.27 -7.03
C SER A 108 -0.28 14.58 -6.46
N ALA A 109 -0.49 15.76 -5.86
CA ALA A 109 -1.81 16.19 -5.40
C ALA A 109 -2.81 16.32 -6.56
N LEU A 110 -2.38 16.86 -7.71
CA LEU A 110 -3.20 16.93 -8.91
C LEU A 110 -3.57 15.53 -9.44
N LEU A 111 -2.62 14.60 -9.48
CA LEU A 111 -2.86 13.22 -9.89
C LEU A 111 -3.84 12.52 -8.94
N ALA A 112 -3.70 12.72 -7.63
CA ALA A 112 -4.62 12.17 -6.64
C ALA A 112 -6.05 12.70 -6.85
N PHE A 113 -6.17 14.02 -7.08
CA PHE A 113 -7.45 14.66 -7.38
C PHE A 113 -8.07 14.13 -8.68
N LEU A 114 -7.28 14.08 -9.77
CA LEU A 114 -7.74 13.56 -11.06
C LEU A 114 -8.17 12.10 -10.94
N PHE A 115 -7.41 11.27 -10.23
CA PHE A 115 -7.75 9.87 -10.00
C PHE A 115 -9.10 9.76 -9.29
N ASN A 116 -9.29 10.46 -8.17
CA ASN A 116 -10.55 10.47 -7.45
C ASN A 116 -11.72 10.98 -8.31
N TYR A 117 -11.48 12.05 -9.09
CA TYR A 117 -12.47 12.60 -10.01
C TYR A 117 -12.87 11.59 -11.09
N PHE A 118 -11.92 10.93 -11.75
CA PHE A 118 -12.21 9.91 -12.77
C PHE A 118 -12.92 8.69 -12.19
N THR A 119 -12.53 8.23 -11.00
CA THR A 119 -13.23 7.14 -10.31
C THR A 119 -14.68 7.53 -9.98
N SER A 120 -14.92 8.76 -9.52
CA SER A 120 -16.28 9.24 -9.24
C SER A 120 -17.16 9.36 -10.50
N LEU A 121 -16.58 9.68 -11.65
CA LEU A 121 -17.28 9.73 -12.93
C LEU A 121 -17.62 8.35 -13.50
N ALA A 122 -16.94 7.30 -13.04
CA ALA A 122 -17.15 5.95 -13.54
C ALA A 122 -18.53 5.38 -13.19
N GLY A 123 -19.21 5.93 -12.17
CA GLY A 123 -20.57 5.58 -11.78
C GLY A 123 -20.73 4.06 -11.63
N ALA A 124 -21.44 3.44 -12.57
CA ALA A 124 -21.66 1.98 -12.59
C ALA A 124 -20.38 1.14 -12.73
N ASN A 125 -19.25 1.71 -13.18
CA ASN A 125 -17.96 1.02 -13.29
C ASN A 125 -16.99 1.38 -12.15
N GLN A 126 -17.47 2.04 -11.09
CA GLN A 126 -16.60 2.45 -9.99
C GLN A 126 -15.96 1.24 -9.30
N GLU A 127 -16.77 0.25 -8.93
CA GLU A 127 -16.33 -1.02 -8.31
C GLU A 127 -15.30 -1.75 -9.18
N LEU A 128 -15.50 -1.75 -10.51
CA LEU A 128 -14.54 -2.32 -11.46
C LEU A 128 -13.19 -1.60 -11.42
N LEU A 129 -13.20 -0.26 -11.44
CA LEU A 129 -11.97 0.53 -11.39
C LEU A 129 -11.25 0.37 -10.05
N GLU A 130 -11.99 0.31 -8.95
CA GLU A 130 -11.44 0.09 -7.61
C GLU A 130 -10.82 -1.30 -7.48
N GLY A 131 -11.49 -2.34 -7.97
CA GLY A 131 -10.97 -3.70 -8.00
C GLY A 131 -9.72 -3.85 -8.86
N VAL A 132 -9.72 -3.29 -10.08
CA VAL A 132 -8.54 -3.30 -10.96
C VAL A 132 -7.38 -2.50 -10.35
N ALA A 133 -7.65 -1.33 -9.78
CA ALA A 133 -6.63 -0.51 -9.13
C ALA A 133 -6.04 -1.23 -7.91
N ALA A 134 -6.86 -1.91 -7.11
CA ALA A 134 -6.41 -2.70 -5.97
C ALA A 134 -5.50 -3.86 -6.39
N LEU A 135 -5.87 -4.64 -7.41
CA LEU A 135 -5.01 -5.73 -7.91
C LEU A 135 -3.73 -5.22 -8.56
N PHE A 136 -3.79 -4.08 -9.26
CA PHE A 136 -2.60 -3.42 -9.77
C PHE A 136 -1.67 -2.96 -8.64
N ALA A 137 -2.24 -2.41 -7.55
CA ALA A 137 -1.48 -2.08 -6.35
C ALA A 137 -0.81 -3.32 -5.73
N VAL A 138 -1.50 -4.47 -5.68
CA VAL A 138 -0.90 -5.74 -5.23
C VAL A 138 0.30 -6.15 -6.09
N ALA A 139 0.17 -6.09 -7.42
CA ALA A 139 1.28 -6.41 -8.33
C ALA A 139 2.48 -5.46 -8.11
N MET A 140 2.20 -4.17 -7.92
CA MET A 140 3.21 -3.17 -7.57
C MET A 140 3.85 -3.45 -6.21
N LEU A 141 3.08 -3.79 -5.18
CA LEU A 141 3.59 -4.16 -3.85
C LEU A 141 4.58 -5.32 -3.93
N ILE A 142 4.24 -6.37 -4.70
CA ILE A 142 5.11 -7.53 -4.90
C ILE A 142 6.40 -7.12 -5.63
N TRP A 143 6.28 -6.29 -6.67
CA TRP A 143 7.43 -5.81 -7.45
C TRP A 143 8.37 -4.94 -6.61
N VAL A 144 7.84 -3.94 -5.90
CA VAL A 144 8.61 -3.01 -5.04
C VAL A 144 9.22 -3.74 -3.84
N SER A 145 8.45 -4.62 -3.19
CA SER A 145 8.96 -5.45 -2.09
C SER A 145 10.15 -6.29 -2.53
N ASN A 146 10.05 -6.94 -3.70
CA ASN A 146 11.16 -7.68 -4.26
C ASN A 146 12.36 -6.78 -4.60
N TRP A 147 12.13 -5.60 -5.18
CA TRP A 147 13.21 -4.64 -5.49
C TRP A 147 13.97 -4.18 -4.24
N MET A 148 13.26 -3.89 -3.16
CA MET A 148 13.83 -3.39 -1.91
C MET A 148 14.68 -4.45 -1.19
N ILE A 149 14.24 -5.71 -1.17
CA ILE A 149 15.01 -6.83 -0.60
C ILE A 149 16.36 -6.99 -1.30
N HIS A 150 16.41 -6.80 -2.62
CA HIS A 150 17.66 -6.88 -3.39
C HIS A 150 18.57 -5.66 -3.19
N LYS A 151 18.02 -4.52 -2.75
CA LYS A 151 18.78 -3.27 -2.54
C LYS A 151 19.16 -3.00 -1.07
N SER A 152 18.62 -3.77 -0.12
CA SER A 152 18.86 -3.68 1.33
C SER A 152 20.29 -3.98 1.81
N SER A 153 21.27 -4.24 0.94
CA SER A 153 22.67 -4.38 1.39
C SER A 153 23.27 -3.01 1.67
N ASP A 154 23.89 -2.81 2.84
CA ASP A 154 24.55 -1.55 3.22
C ASP A 154 25.55 -1.07 2.14
N LYS A 155 26.16 -2.01 1.41
CA LYS A 155 27.06 -1.73 0.27
C LYS A 155 26.35 -1.15 -0.95
N ALA A 156 25.09 -1.50 -1.22
CA ALA A 156 24.32 -0.95 -2.34
C ALA A 156 23.88 0.49 -2.09
N TRP A 157 23.64 0.86 -0.83
CA TRP A 157 23.39 2.25 -0.44
C TRP A 157 24.67 3.08 -0.50
N GLU A 158 25.77 2.59 0.06
CA GLU A 158 27.05 3.28 0.02
C GLU A 158 27.61 3.40 -1.41
N LYS A 159 27.37 2.39 -2.25
CA LYS A 159 27.62 2.42 -3.70
C LYS A 159 26.66 3.33 -4.45
N TYR A 160 25.36 3.35 -4.13
CA TYR A 160 24.41 4.30 -4.73
C TYR A 160 24.81 5.75 -4.43
N ILE A 161 25.16 6.05 -3.18
CA ILE A 161 25.68 7.36 -2.78
C ILE A 161 26.99 7.68 -3.52
N ARG A 162 27.91 6.73 -3.70
CA ARG A 162 29.16 6.92 -4.44
C ARG A 162 28.96 7.08 -5.96
N ASP A 163 28.22 6.19 -6.60
CA ASP A 163 27.97 6.21 -8.06
C ASP A 163 27.19 7.47 -8.46
N GLN A 164 26.25 7.94 -7.63
CA GLN A 164 25.55 9.20 -7.86
C GLN A 164 26.43 10.43 -7.58
N THR A 165 27.45 10.29 -6.71
CA THR A 165 28.47 11.33 -6.47
C THR A 165 29.43 11.48 -7.67
N ASP A 166 29.76 10.39 -8.36
CA ASP A 166 30.65 10.40 -9.53
C ASP A 166 29.95 10.80 -10.84
N ALA A 167 28.63 10.60 -10.97
CA ALA A 167 27.89 10.85 -12.21
C ALA A 167 27.61 12.33 -12.56
N SER A 168 28.02 13.30 -11.72
CA SER A 168 27.74 14.72 -11.94
C SER A 168 29.01 15.54 -12.17
N LEU A 169 29.67 15.27 -13.29
CA LEU A 169 30.65 16.19 -13.88
C LEU A 169 29.92 17.19 -14.80
N THR A 170 30.25 18.48 -14.64
CA THR A 170 29.96 19.63 -15.51
C THR A 170 28.60 20.35 -15.39
N LYS A 171 28.64 21.66 -15.66
CA LYS A 171 27.68 22.76 -15.37
C LYS A 171 26.20 22.58 -15.78
N GLY A 172 25.80 21.43 -16.34
CA GLY A 172 24.39 21.02 -16.55
C GLY A 172 23.74 20.29 -15.36
N SER A 173 24.50 20.05 -14.29
CA SER A 173 24.13 19.24 -13.13
C SER A 173 22.95 19.78 -12.30
N LEU A 174 22.76 21.10 -12.16
CA LEU A 174 21.75 21.64 -11.22
C LEU A 174 20.29 21.37 -11.62
N LEU A 175 19.95 21.53 -12.90
CA LEU A 175 18.64 21.15 -13.41
C LEU A 175 18.46 19.63 -13.41
N GLY A 176 19.53 18.88 -13.67
CA GLY A 176 19.53 17.42 -13.55
C GLY A 176 19.22 16.95 -12.13
N LEU A 177 19.81 17.57 -11.10
CA LEU A 177 19.56 17.23 -9.69
C LEU A 177 18.14 17.60 -9.26
N ALA A 178 17.62 18.73 -9.71
CA ALA A 178 16.23 19.10 -9.48
C ALA A 178 15.25 18.15 -10.19
N PHE A 179 15.58 17.72 -11.42
CA PHE A 179 14.79 16.75 -12.17
C PHE A 179 14.83 15.36 -11.55
N ILE A 180 15.98 14.91 -11.04
CA ILE A 180 16.12 13.65 -10.29
C ILE A 180 15.27 13.69 -9.03
N SER A 181 15.36 14.77 -8.26
CA SER A 181 14.56 14.94 -7.04
C SER A 181 13.06 15.02 -7.36
N PHE A 182 12.70 15.73 -8.43
CA PHE A 182 11.35 15.80 -8.95
C PHE A 182 10.80 14.43 -9.32
N LEU A 183 11.52 13.66 -10.15
CA LEU A 183 11.08 12.34 -10.60
C LEU A 183 10.97 11.35 -9.44
N ALA A 184 11.91 11.41 -8.49
CA ALA A 184 11.85 10.58 -7.29
C ALA A 184 10.59 10.89 -6.48
N VAL A 185 10.37 12.15 -6.09
CA VAL A 185 9.20 12.55 -5.31
C VAL A 185 7.89 12.28 -6.06
N LEU A 186 7.85 12.52 -7.37
CA LEU A 186 6.66 12.26 -8.19
C LEU A 186 6.34 10.77 -8.22
N ARG A 187 7.36 9.91 -8.35
CA ARG A 187 7.21 8.45 -8.29
C ARG A 187 6.69 8.00 -6.94
N GLU A 188 7.32 8.43 -5.84
CA GLU A 188 6.86 8.07 -4.49
C GLU A 188 5.42 8.57 -4.24
N GLY A 189 5.07 9.75 -4.77
CA GLY A 189 3.71 10.28 -4.74
C GLY A 189 2.72 9.45 -5.55
N ALA A 190 3.10 8.95 -6.72
CA ALA A 190 2.25 8.05 -7.52
C ALA A 190 2.04 6.69 -6.83
N GLU A 191 3.11 6.12 -6.24
CA GLU A 191 3.01 4.90 -5.44
C GLU A 191 2.12 5.12 -4.21
N THR A 192 2.25 6.26 -3.52
CA THR A 192 1.38 6.65 -2.39
C THR A 192 -0.09 6.64 -2.80
N ILE A 193 -0.43 7.27 -3.94
CA ILE A 193 -1.81 7.31 -4.43
C ILE A 193 -2.34 5.90 -4.64
N LEU A 194 -1.60 5.05 -5.35
CA LEU A 194 -2.02 3.68 -5.64
C LEU A 194 -2.23 2.84 -4.38
N PHE A 195 -1.46 3.05 -3.32
CA PHE A 195 -1.67 2.37 -2.04
C PHE A 195 -2.80 2.95 -1.21
N TYR A 196 -3.10 4.24 -1.37
CA TYR A 196 -4.21 4.89 -0.67
C TYR A 196 -5.57 4.57 -1.27
N VAL A 197 -5.68 4.28 -2.57
CA VAL A 197 -6.93 3.91 -3.24
C VAL A 197 -7.68 2.78 -2.53
N PRO A 198 -7.09 1.58 -2.35
CA PRO A 198 -7.77 0.49 -1.66
C PRO A 198 -8.02 0.78 -0.16
N ILE A 199 -7.19 1.60 0.49
CA ILE A 199 -7.40 2.01 1.90
C ILE A 199 -8.65 2.90 2.03
N VAL A 200 -8.82 3.85 1.12
CA VAL A 200 -9.96 4.77 1.10
C VAL A 200 -11.24 4.04 0.71
N SER A 201 -11.17 3.21 -0.33
CA SER A 201 -12.29 2.36 -0.80
C SER A 201 -12.80 1.44 0.32
N SER A 202 -11.90 0.72 1.01
CA SER A 202 -12.26 -0.16 2.12
C SER A 202 -12.68 0.56 3.41
N ALA A 203 -12.48 1.88 3.53
CA ALA A 203 -12.76 2.61 4.76
C ALA A 203 -14.25 2.99 4.93
N GLY A 204 -15.02 3.15 3.84
CA GLY A 204 -16.41 3.61 3.89
C GLY A 204 -16.60 4.87 4.76
N ASP A 205 -17.48 4.82 5.76
CA ASP A 205 -17.73 5.93 6.71
C ASP A 205 -16.53 6.33 7.59
N ARG A 206 -15.44 5.53 7.57
CA ARG A 206 -14.24 5.72 8.40
C ARG A 206 -13.14 6.51 7.70
N THR A 207 -13.41 7.12 6.54
CA THR A 207 -12.46 7.95 5.78
C THR A 207 -11.80 9.05 6.62
N GLY A 208 -12.47 9.56 7.65
CA GLY A 208 -11.86 10.51 8.61
C GLY A 208 -10.59 9.99 9.29
N TYR A 209 -10.52 8.69 9.59
CA TYR A 209 -9.32 8.07 10.17
C TYR A 209 -8.18 7.92 9.16
N VAL A 210 -8.49 7.74 7.87
CA VAL A 210 -7.49 7.73 6.79
C VAL A 210 -6.80 9.09 6.71
N TRP A 211 -7.59 10.17 6.69
CA TRP A 211 -7.07 11.55 6.69
C TRP A 211 -6.26 11.86 7.95
N ALA A 212 -6.72 11.43 9.12
CA ALA A 212 -5.96 11.58 10.35
C ALA A 212 -4.60 10.85 10.28
N GLY A 213 -4.57 9.63 9.74
CA GLY A 213 -3.33 8.87 9.53
C GLY A 213 -2.36 9.59 8.59
N LEU A 214 -2.88 10.13 7.49
CA LEU A 214 -2.11 10.92 6.53
C LEU A 214 -1.51 12.17 7.17
N VAL A 215 -2.31 12.97 7.89
CA VAL A 215 -1.87 14.21 8.54
C VAL A 215 -0.82 13.92 9.61
N VAL A 216 -1.05 12.94 10.48
CA VAL A 216 -0.10 12.55 11.53
C VAL A 216 1.21 12.05 10.90
N GLY A 217 1.12 11.26 9.83
CA GLY A 217 2.28 10.79 9.08
C GLY A 217 3.10 11.92 8.47
N LEU A 218 2.45 12.90 7.84
CA LEU A 218 3.12 14.09 7.31
C LEU A 218 3.85 14.88 8.41
N VAL A 219 3.23 15.05 9.57
CA VAL A 219 3.88 15.71 10.73
C VAL A 219 5.12 14.94 11.18
N ILE A 220 5.02 13.61 11.30
CA ILE A 220 6.17 12.77 11.66
C ILE A 220 7.27 12.86 10.60
N LEU A 221 6.95 12.85 9.30
CA LEU A 221 7.93 13.01 8.23
C LEU A 221 8.67 14.33 8.30
N VAL A 222 7.97 15.43 8.61
CA VAL A 222 8.60 16.73 8.83
C VAL A 222 9.57 16.66 10.01
N VAL A 223 9.15 16.07 11.13
CA VAL A 223 10.03 15.87 12.30
C VAL A 223 11.26 15.03 11.94
N VAL A 224 11.08 13.91 11.23
CA VAL A 224 12.16 13.04 10.79
C VAL A 224 13.13 13.77 9.86
N TYR A 225 12.62 14.53 8.88
CA TYR A 225 13.44 15.35 7.99
C TYR A 225 14.31 16.33 8.78
N LEU A 226 13.71 17.05 9.75
CA LEU A 226 14.44 18.00 10.59
C LEU A 226 15.50 17.29 11.44
N LEU A 227 15.19 16.12 12.00
CA LEU A 227 16.16 15.32 12.76
C LEU A 227 17.34 14.85 11.90
N ILE A 228 17.09 14.42 10.66
CA ILE A 228 18.17 14.06 9.72
C ILE A 228 19.04 15.28 9.40
N GLN A 229 18.40 16.42 9.11
CA GLN A 229 19.09 17.63 8.67
C GLN A 229 19.91 18.30 9.78
N PHE A 230 19.40 18.31 11.02
CA PHE A 230 20.01 19.05 12.13
C PHE A 230 20.77 18.17 13.12
N ALA A 231 20.31 16.94 13.38
CA ALA A 231 20.92 16.07 14.38
C ALA A 231 21.87 15.03 13.77
N ALA A 232 22.03 14.99 12.43
CA ALA A 232 22.85 14.03 11.69
C ALA A 232 22.63 12.58 12.15
N LEU A 233 21.40 12.27 12.61
CA LEU A 233 21.06 10.99 13.20
C LEU A 233 21.14 9.92 12.11
N ARG A 234 22.00 8.92 12.35
CA ARG A 234 22.05 7.72 11.52
C ARG A 234 20.86 6.83 11.87
N ILE A 235 19.78 6.97 11.11
CA ILE A 235 18.61 6.09 11.24
C ILE A 235 19.03 4.66 10.88
N PRO A 236 18.80 3.66 11.75
CA PRO A 236 19.04 2.27 11.39
C PRO A 236 18.03 1.86 10.32
N LEU A 237 18.48 1.84 9.06
CA LEU A 237 17.64 1.57 7.89
C LEU A 237 17.12 0.13 7.85
N ARG A 238 17.88 -0.83 8.39
CA ARG A 238 17.54 -2.26 8.38
C ARG A 238 16.22 -2.59 9.11
N PRO A 239 16.00 -2.21 10.39
CA PRO A 239 14.72 -2.48 11.05
C PRO A 239 13.56 -1.75 10.39
N PHE A 240 13.77 -0.52 9.90
CA PHE A 240 12.76 0.22 9.15
C PHE A 240 12.30 -0.55 7.92
N PHE A 241 13.23 -0.96 7.06
CA PHE A 241 12.92 -1.74 5.85
C PHE A 241 12.31 -3.11 6.16
N THR A 242 12.68 -3.75 7.27
CA THR A 242 12.10 -5.04 7.67
C THR A 242 10.64 -4.89 8.09
N ILE A 243 10.34 -3.89 8.91
CA ILE A 243 8.97 -3.60 9.37
C ILE A 243 8.09 -3.18 8.18
N THR A 244 8.59 -2.30 7.31
CA THR A 244 7.84 -1.88 6.12
C THR A 244 7.66 -3.03 5.14
N SER A 245 8.64 -3.92 4.93
CA SER A 245 8.47 -5.11 4.08
C SER A 245 7.36 -6.04 4.59
N LEU A 246 7.32 -6.27 5.92
CA LEU A 246 6.28 -7.09 6.54
C LEU A 246 4.90 -6.43 6.36
N LEU A 247 4.83 -5.12 6.49
CA LEU A 247 3.62 -4.36 6.23
C LEU A 247 3.18 -4.49 4.76
N LEU A 248 4.07 -4.34 3.79
CA LEU A 248 3.73 -4.51 2.37
C LEU A 248 3.17 -5.91 2.09
N ALA A 249 3.72 -6.94 2.74
CA ALA A 249 3.20 -8.30 2.65
C ALA A 249 1.78 -8.41 3.21
N LEU A 250 1.51 -7.80 4.36
CA LEU A 250 0.17 -7.74 4.93
C LEU A 250 -0.78 -6.96 4.02
N MET A 251 -0.40 -5.78 3.53
CA MET A 251 -1.22 -4.95 2.65
C MET A 251 -1.52 -5.65 1.32
N ALA A 252 -0.54 -6.35 0.74
CA ALA A 252 -0.75 -7.12 -0.48
C ALA A 252 -1.78 -8.24 -0.26
N PHE A 253 -1.71 -8.91 0.90
CA PHE A 253 -2.72 -9.89 1.28
C PHE A 253 -4.11 -9.26 1.47
N THR A 254 -4.21 -8.13 2.17
CA THR A 254 -5.50 -7.46 2.42
C THR A 254 -6.10 -6.88 1.14
N PHE A 255 -5.30 -6.22 0.30
CA PHE A 255 -5.75 -5.62 -0.95
C PHE A 255 -6.13 -6.64 -2.00
N THR A 256 -5.53 -7.84 -1.97
CA THR A 256 -5.99 -8.96 -2.81
C THR A 256 -7.42 -9.34 -2.44
N GLY A 257 -7.70 -9.45 -1.14
CA GLY A 257 -9.03 -9.76 -0.63
C GLY A 257 -10.08 -8.71 -1.02
N SER A 258 -9.79 -7.44 -0.78
CA SER A 258 -10.66 -6.32 -1.17
C SER A 258 -10.80 -6.21 -2.69
N GLY A 259 -9.70 -6.30 -3.45
CA GLY A 259 -9.73 -6.17 -4.91
C GLY A 259 -10.57 -7.25 -5.59
N ILE A 260 -10.51 -8.50 -5.11
CA ILE A 260 -11.39 -9.57 -5.62
C ILE A 260 -12.85 -9.33 -5.23
N LYS A 261 -13.12 -8.80 -4.03
CA LYS A 261 -14.47 -8.42 -3.61
C LYS A 261 -15.07 -7.36 -4.55
N GLU A 262 -14.34 -6.28 -4.82
CA GLU A 262 -14.78 -5.21 -5.72
C GLU A 262 -15.05 -5.72 -7.15
N LEU A 263 -14.22 -6.66 -7.65
CA LEU A 263 -14.46 -7.29 -8.95
C LEU A 263 -15.69 -8.21 -8.97
N GLN A 264 -16.06 -8.79 -7.84
CA GLN A 264 -17.30 -9.57 -7.72
C GLN A 264 -18.53 -8.66 -7.65
N GLU A 265 -18.40 -7.50 -6.98
CA GLU A 265 -19.47 -6.48 -6.93
C GLU A 265 -19.71 -5.88 -8.31
N ALA A 266 -18.64 -5.68 -9.07
CA ALA A 266 -18.69 -5.28 -10.48
C ALA A 266 -19.17 -6.38 -11.46
N ASP A 267 -19.68 -7.52 -10.98
CA ASP A 267 -20.14 -8.66 -11.78
C ASP A 267 -19.09 -9.26 -12.75
N VAL A 268 -17.79 -9.05 -12.50
CA VAL A 268 -16.71 -9.59 -13.35
C VAL A 268 -16.29 -11.00 -12.93
N LEU A 269 -16.35 -11.30 -11.63
CA LEU A 269 -15.93 -12.58 -11.08
C LEU A 269 -17.11 -13.31 -10.45
N SER A 270 -17.10 -14.64 -10.55
CA SER A 270 -18.03 -15.49 -9.83
C SER A 270 -17.84 -15.35 -8.33
N LEU A 271 -18.92 -15.55 -7.60
CA LEU A 271 -18.92 -15.55 -6.16
C LEU A 271 -19.43 -16.89 -5.63
N THR A 272 -18.55 -17.62 -4.93
CA THR A 272 -18.89 -18.91 -4.32
C THR A 272 -18.70 -18.84 -2.80
N TYR A 273 -19.80 -18.82 -2.05
CA TYR A 273 -19.74 -18.76 -0.58
C TYR A 273 -19.22 -20.04 0.06
N VAL A 274 -18.47 -19.87 1.15
CA VAL A 274 -18.01 -20.95 2.02
C VAL A 274 -18.74 -20.86 3.36
N ASN A 275 -19.65 -21.81 3.59
CA ASN A 275 -20.43 -21.89 4.83
C ASN A 275 -19.52 -22.09 6.05
N GLY A 276 -19.72 -21.28 7.10
CA GLY A 276 -19.01 -21.39 8.38
C GLY A 276 -17.63 -20.69 8.44
N PHE A 277 -17.24 -19.94 7.41
CA PHE A 277 -15.99 -19.18 7.40
C PHE A 277 -16.20 -17.72 7.88
N PRO A 278 -15.32 -17.15 8.73
CA PRO A 278 -15.52 -15.79 9.26
C PRO A 278 -15.19 -14.70 8.22
N THR A 279 -15.91 -13.57 8.29
CA THR A 279 -15.55 -12.31 7.61
C THR A 279 -14.61 -11.50 8.49
N VAL A 280 -13.46 -11.09 7.96
CA VAL A 280 -12.52 -10.19 8.64
C VAL A 280 -12.16 -9.06 7.69
N ASP A 281 -12.95 -7.98 7.71
CA ASP A 281 -12.79 -6.80 6.83
C ASP A 281 -11.38 -6.21 6.92
N LEU A 282 -10.79 -6.19 8.13
CA LEU A 282 -9.43 -5.70 8.35
C LEU A 282 -8.39 -6.44 7.50
N LEU A 283 -8.56 -7.74 7.31
CA LEU A 283 -7.62 -8.58 6.57
C LEU A 283 -8.07 -8.82 5.12
N GLY A 284 -9.17 -8.18 4.68
CA GLY A 284 -9.81 -8.46 3.40
C GLY A 284 -10.28 -9.92 3.28
N ILE A 285 -10.51 -10.61 4.40
CA ILE A 285 -10.92 -12.01 4.38
C ILE A 285 -12.43 -12.07 4.27
N TYR A 286 -12.89 -12.55 3.12
CA TYR A 286 -14.31 -12.77 2.85
C TYR A 286 -14.57 -14.28 2.70
N PRO A 287 -15.72 -14.80 3.14
CA PRO A 287 -16.08 -16.22 3.09
C PRO A 287 -16.47 -16.64 1.66
N ARG A 288 -15.58 -16.39 0.71
CA ARG A 288 -15.75 -16.56 -0.73
C ARG A 288 -14.53 -17.33 -1.26
N VAL A 289 -14.74 -18.41 -2.00
CA VAL A 289 -13.66 -19.30 -2.47
C VAL A 289 -12.62 -18.53 -3.28
N GLU A 290 -13.08 -17.66 -4.18
CA GLU A 290 -12.24 -16.87 -5.07
C GLU A 290 -11.30 -15.93 -4.29
N ASN A 291 -11.80 -15.25 -3.26
CA ASN A 291 -10.98 -14.37 -2.41
C ASN A 291 -9.95 -15.17 -1.62
N LEU A 292 -10.36 -16.28 -1.00
CA LEU A 292 -9.45 -17.11 -0.20
C LEU A 292 -8.35 -17.75 -1.05
N VAL A 293 -8.67 -18.22 -2.25
CA VAL A 293 -7.70 -18.77 -3.20
C VAL A 293 -6.73 -17.69 -3.67
N ALA A 294 -7.22 -16.52 -4.06
CA ALA A 294 -6.36 -15.41 -4.49
C ALA A 294 -5.40 -14.97 -3.37
N GLN A 295 -5.91 -14.81 -2.15
CA GLN A 295 -5.11 -14.47 -0.98
C GLN A 295 -4.08 -15.55 -0.64
N ALA A 296 -4.44 -16.83 -0.76
CA ALA A 296 -3.49 -17.94 -0.57
C ALA A 296 -2.37 -17.94 -1.61
N LEU A 297 -2.69 -17.67 -2.88
CA LEU A 297 -1.69 -17.57 -3.95
C LEU A 297 -0.71 -16.43 -3.70
N VAL A 298 -1.21 -15.24 -3.34
CA VAL A 298 -0.36 -14.08 -2.99
C VAL A 298 0.51 -14.38 -1.78
N LEU A 299 -0.03 -15.05 -0.75
CA LEU A 299 0.75 -15.45 0.41
C LEU A 299 1.89 -16.43 0.03
N ILE A 300 1.61 -17.41 -0.83
CA ILE A 300 2.63 -18.34 -1.35
C ILE A 300 3.73 -17.58 -2.10
N ILE A 301 3.37 -16.61 -2.94
CA ILE A 301 4.34 -15.78 -3.67
C ILE A 301 5.21 -14.99 -2.70
N ILE A 302 4.61 -14.30 -1.72
CA ILE A 302 5.32 -13.50 -0.72
C ILE A 302 6.31 -14.36 0.08
N VAL A 303 5.84 -15.51 0.59
CA VAL A 303 6.68 -16.43 1.36
C VAL A 303 7.79 -17.01 0.48
N GLY A 304 7.47 -17.38 -0.77
CA GLY A 304 8.44 -17.87 -1.74
C GLY A 304 9.55 -16.86 -2.04
N LEU A 305 9.19 -15.60 -2.31
CA LEU A 305 10.13 -14.50 -2.54
C LEU A 305 10.99 -14.22 -1.30
N TYR A 306 10.39 -14.22 -0.11
CA TYR A 306 11.14 -14.04 1.14
C TYR A 306 12.17 -15.15 1.37
N VAL A 307 11.78 -16.41 1.20
CA VAL A 307 12.68 -17.58 1.35
C VAL A 307 13.78 -17.56 0.28
N PHE A 308 13.44 -17.24 -0.97
CA PHE A 308 14.40 -17.18 -2.07
C PHE A 308 15.40 -16.03 -1.91
N GLY A 309 14.91 -14.83 -1.53
CA GLY A 309 15.75 -13.67 -1.24
C GLY A 309 16.72 -13.92 -0.09
N LYS A 310 16.27 -14.58 1.00
CA LYS A 310 17.14 -14.95 2.12
C LYS A 310 18.23 -15.95 1.70
N ARG A 311 17.91 -16.89 0.80
CA ARG A 311 18.88 -17.86 0.26
C ARG A 311 19.90 -17.23 -0.68
N SER A 312 19.51 -16.26 -1.51
CA SER A 312 20.45 -15.58 -2.40
C SER A 312 21.44 -14.71 -1.61
N LEU A 313 20.96 -14.01 -0.57
CA LEU A 313 21.80 -13.24 0.36
C LEU A 313 22.78 -14.15 1.12
N ALA A 314 22.34 -15.32 1.58
CA ALA A 314 23.20 -16.30 2.25
C ALA A 314 24.28 -16.87 1.31
N ARG A 315 23.94 -17.16 0.04
CA ARG A 315 24.92 -17.62 -0.96
C ARG A 315 25.96 -16.55 -1.30
N ALA A 316 25.52 -15.31 -1.51
CA ALA A 316 26.43 -14.20 -1.79
C ALA A 316 27.39 -13.90 -0.62
N SER A 317 26.95 -14.16 0.61
CA SER A 317 27.79 -14.04 1.82
C SER A 317 28.82 -15.18 1.90
N GLY A 318 28.43 -16.41 1.57
CA GLY A 318 29.32 -17.57 1.57
C GLY A 318 30.33 -17.58 0.43
N GLU A 319 29.97 -17.10 -0.76
CA GLU A 319 30.91 -16.97 -1.88
C GLU A 319 32.01 -15.93 -1.60
N ALA A 320 31.65 -14.82 -0.93
CA ALA A 320 32.60 -13.78 -0.54
C ALA A 320 33.61 -14.24 0.54
N GLU A 321 33.25 -15.22 1.37
CA GLU A 321 34.13 -15.82 2.39
C GLU A 321 35.01 -16.95 1.81
N SER A 322 34.59 -17.57 0.71
CA SER A 322 35.34 -18.63 0.00
C SER A 322 36.28 -18.14 -1.10
N ALA A 323 36.31 -16.83 -1.40
CA ALA A 323 37.21 -16.28 -2.39
C ALA A 323 38.68 -16.43 -1.92
N PRO A 324 39.54 -17.19 -2.62
CA PRO A 324 40.94 -17.32 -2.22
C PRO A 324 41.61 -15.95 -2.27
N ASP A 325 42.43 -15.66 -1.28
CA ASP A 325 43.20 -14.42 -1.14
C ASP A 325 44.23 -14.32 -2.28
N ALA A 326 43.77 -13.92 -3.47
CA ALA A 326 44.58 -13.76 -4.66
C ALA A 326 45.33 -12.42 -4.61
N LYS A 327 46.13 -12.24 -3.56
CA LYS A 327 47.22 -11.24 -3.46
C LYS A 327 48.34 -11.77 -2.58
N ALA A 328 49.04 -12.77 -3.08
CA ALA A 328 50.43 -13.02 -2.74
C ALA A 328 51.13 -13.50 -4.03
N ASP A 329 51.68 -12.54 -4.77
CA ASP A 329 53.00 -12.58 -5.44
C ASP A 329 53.16 -11.35 -6.34
#